data_AF-A0A7W1YU47-F1
#
_entry.id   AF-A0A7W1YU47-F1
#
_cell.length_a   1.000
_cell.length_b   1.000
_cell.length_c   1.000
_cell.angle_alpha   90.00
_cell.angle_beta   90.00
_cell.angle_gamma   90.00
#
_symmetry.space_group_name_H-M   'P 1'
#
loop_
_entity.id
_entity.type
_entity.pdbx_description
1 polymer ?
#
loop_
_entity_poly.entity_id
_entity_poly.type
_entity_poly.pdbx_seq_one_letter_code
_entity_poly.pdbx_strand_id
1 'polypeptide(L)'
;MHRSILSICALVACLAVAALAPAASSAYAPVDEATIHPGVQTFTAGGQCTANFIFTGAGNTYIGQAAHCAGTGAATDTNGCDAASLPLGTPVEVEGASRPGTLAYSSWIAMQQRGETEANACDYNDFALVKIDPADVDKVNPSVPGFGGPVGVGGPSSFGDDVFSYGNSSLRLGITLLSPKYGKVVETVGDGWSRTVYTATPGIPGDSGSGFLDASGGAIGTLSTVALAPLAGSNGVADLGRELEDAAASGTAVSVEDGTEPFTPDLVGAILG
;
A
#
# COMPACT_ATOMS: atom_id res chain seq x y z
N MET A 1 35.27 -1.18 -79.52
CA MET A 1 36.27 -1.36 -78.43
C MET A 1 35.64 -0.85 -77.13
N HIS A 2 35.80 -1.55 -76.01
CA HIS A 2 35.29 -1.22 -74.65
C HIS A 2 33.74 -1.04 -74.54
N ARG A 3 32.91 -1.88 -73.90
CA ARG A 3 32.90 -2.60 -72.58
C ARG A 3 32.83 -1.70 -71.32
N SER A 4 31.84 -2.02 -70.47
CA SER A 4 31.77 -1.83 -69.00
C SER A 4 31.39 -0.42 -68.44
N ILE A 5 30.60 -0.26 -67.35
CA ILE A 5 29.70 -1.20 -66.59
C ILE A 5 28.74 -0.44 -65.62
N LEU A 6 27.50 -0.93 -65.37
CA LEU A 6 26.57 -0.61 -64.24
C LEU A 6 26.08 0.88 -64.08
N SER A 7 25.05 1.23 -63.29
CA SER A 7 24.22 0.51 -62.31
C SER A 7 22.77 1.07 -62.22
N ILE A 8 21.84 0.28 -61.67
CA ILE A 8 20.42 0.66 -61.45
C ILE A 8 20.25 1.21 -60.02
N CYS A 9 19.54 2.33 -59.86
CA CYS A 9 19.00 2.78 -58.57
C CYS A 9 17.50 3.06 -58.69
N ALA A 10 16.66 2.10 -58.28
CA ALA A 10 15.22 2.30 -58.13
C ALA A 10 14.94 2.79 -56.70
N LEU A 11 14.48 4.03 -56.56
CA LEU A 11 14.15 4.63 -55.26
C LEU A 11 12.71 4.27 -54.88
N VAL A 12 12.52 3.36 -53.92
CA VAL A 12 11.21 3.05 -53.34
C VAL A 12 10.98 3.93 -52.12
N ALA A 13 10.08 4.90 -52.24
CA ALA A 13 9.67 5.75 -51.12
C ALA A 13 8.53 5.09 -50.34
N CYS A 14 8.85 4.40 -49.24
CA CYS A 14 7.85 3.92 -48.29
C CYS A 14 7.39 5.09 -47.40
N LEU A 15 6.16 5.59 -47.61
CA LEU A 15 5.48 6.43 -46.62
C LEU A 15 5.06 5.55 -45.44
N ALA A 16 5.76 5.68 -44.31
CA ALA A 16 5.33 5.09 -43.06
C ALA A 16 4.21 5.94 -42.45
N VAL A 17 2.96 5.49 -42.55
CA VAL A 17 1.85 6.06 -41.78
C VAL A 17 1.99 5.56 -40.34
N ALA A 18 2.52 6.41 -39.45
CA ALA A 18 2.54 6.13 -38.02
C ALA A 18 1.10 6.17 -37.48
N ALA A 19 0.54 5.00 -37.18
CA ALA A 19 -0.73 4.91 -36.49
C ALA A 19 -0.55 5.38 -35.04
N LEU A 20 -1.10 6.55 -34.72
CA LEU A 20 -1.29 6.98 -33.34
C LEU A 20 -2.31 6.05 -32.69
N ALA A 21 -1.83 5.01 -32.01
CA ALA A 21 -2.66 4.27 -31.07
C ALA A 21 -3.11 5.24 -29.97
N PRO A 22 -4.39 5.24 -29.56
CA PRO A 22 -4.80 5.97 -28.36
C PRO A 22 -3.98 5.45 -27.19
N ALA A 23 -3.37 6.35 -26.41
CA ALA A 23 -2.93 5.99 -25.07
C ALA A 23 -4.17 5.46 -24.33
N ALA A 24 -4.06 4.28 -23.71
CA ALA A 24 -5.13 3.79 -22.87
C ALA A 24 -5.34 4.83 -21.76
N SER A 25 -6.56 5.36 -21.64
CA SER A 25 -6.92 6.16 -20.48
C SER A 25 -6.67 5.31 -19.24
N SER A 26 -5.97 5.87 -18.25
CA SER A 26 -5.94 5.24 -16.93
C SER A 26 -7.37 5.04 -16.44
N ALA A 27 -7.60 3.96 -15.70
CA ALA A 27 -8.85 3.74 -14.98
C ALA A 27 -8.93 4.60 -13.69
N TYR A 28 -7.83 5.26 -13.34
CA TYR A 28 -7.63 6.06 -12.15
C TYR A 28 -7.64 7.56 -12.46
N ALA A 29 -7.95 8.36 -11.45
CA ALA A 29 -7.82 9.82 -11.51
C ALA A 29 -6.36 10.24 -11.77
N PRO A 30 -6.10 11.39 -12.42
CA PRO A 30 -4.78 12.02 -12.43
C PRO A 30 -4.22 12.17 -11.01
N VAL A 31 -2.91 12.00 -10.83
CA VAL A 31 -2.28 11.98 -9.49
C VAL A 31 -2.44 13.30 -8.72
N ASP A 32 -2.58 14.41 -9.44
CA ASP A 32 -2.82 15.77 -8.94
C ASP A 32 -4.30 16.12 -8.73
N GLU A 33 -5.22 15.31 -9.24
CA GLU A 33 -6.68 15.44 -9.05
C GLU A 33 -7.27 14.40 -8.08
N ALA A 34 -6.56 13.30 -7.84
CA ALA A 34 -7.00 12.19 -7.01
C ALA A 34 -7.12 12.59 -5.53
N THR A 35 -8.30 12.35 -4.94
CA THR A 35 -8.53 12.59 -3.51
C THR A 35 -8.44 11.33 -2.66
N ILE A 36 -8.39 10.14 -3.28
CA ILE A 36 -8.21 8.86 -2.58
C ILE A 36 -6.95 8.18 -3.12
N HIS A 37 -5.97 7.98 -2.26
CA HIS A 37 -4.67 7.42 -2.62
C HIS A 37 -4.02 6.74 -1.41
N PRO A 38 -2.94 5.94 -1.58
CA PRO A 38 -2.08 5.53 -0.47
C PRO A 38 -1.74 6.68 0.48
N GLY A 39 -1.85 6.47 1.78
CA GLY A 39 -1.53 7.52 2.75
C GLY A 39 -2.66 8.50 3.11
N VAL A 40 -3.87 8.39 2.55
CA VAL A 40 -5.04 9.11 3.10
C VAL A 40 -5.41 8.57 4.49
N GLN A 41 -6.02 9.39 5.35
CA GLN A 41 -6.55 8.90 6.62
C GLN A 41 -7.78 8.00 6.43
N THR A 42 -7.89 6.99 7.28
CA THR A 42 -9.13 6.23 7.50
C THR A 42 -9.62 6.44 8.93
N PHE A 43 -10.94 6.49 9.12
CA PHE A 43 -11.55 6.53 10.45
C PHE A 43 -12.58 5.41 10.59
N THR A 44 -12.33 4.49 11.53
CA THR A 44 -13.24 3.41 11.88
C THR A 44 -13.75 3.63 13.30
N ALA A 45 -15.05 3.91 13.47
CA ALA A 45 -15.67 4.21 14.76
C ALA A 45 -14.95 5.30 15.62
N GLY A 46 -14.25 6.24 14.98
CA GLY A 46 -13.47 7.30 15.63
C GLY A 46 -12.00 6.98 15.88
N GLY A 47 -11.54 5.74 15.65
CA GLY A 47 -10.12 5.40 15.58
C GLY A 47 -9.53 5.84 14.24
N GLN A 48 -8.46 6.64 14.26
CA GLN A 48 -7.78 7.17 13.07
C GLN A 48 -6.57 6.31 12.69
N CYS A 49 -6.48 5.95 11.41
CA CYS A 49 -5.36 5.26 10.79
C CYS A 49 -4.97 5.93 9.47
N THR A 50 -3.88 5.45 8.86
CA THR A 50 -3.42 5.81 7.51
C THR A 50 -3.61 4.61 6.60
N ALA A 51 -4.04 4.82 5.36
CA ALA A 51 -4.18 3.77 4.36
C ALA A 51 -2.84 3.24 3.81
N ASN A 52 -2.77 1.95 3.45
CA ASN A 52 -1.62 1.37 2.74
C ASN A 52 -1.72 1.57 1.22
N PHE A 53 -2.28 0.62 0.49
CA PHE A 53 -2.30 0.57 -0.97
C PHE A 53 -3.72 0.43 -1.52
N ILE A 54 -3.87 0.65 -2.83
CA ILE A 54 -5.09 0.32 -3.56
C ILE A 54 -5.00 -1.14 -4.01
N PHE A 55 -6.11 -1.85 -3.90
CA PHE A 55 -6.25 -3.24 -4.33
C PHE A 55 -7.50 -3.41 -5.19
N THR A 56 -7.51 -4.38 -6.10
CA THR A 56 -8.74 -4.83 -6.77
C THR A 56 -8.98 -6.32 -6.59
N GLY A 57 -10.26 -6.71 -6.59
CA GLY A 57 -10.67 -8.11 -6.50
C GLY A 57 -12.18 -8.27 -6.60
N ALA A 58 -12.63 -9.38 -7.18
CA ALA A 58 -14.05 -9.68 -7.40
C ALA A 58 -14.87 -8.52 -8.04
N GLY A 59 -14.23 -7.70 -8.90
CA GLY A 59 -14.86 -6.56 -9.56
C GLY A 59 -15.05 -5.32 -8.69
N ASN A 60 -14.32 -5.18 -7.57
CA ASN A 60 -14.36 -4.01 -6.69
C ASN A 60 -12.97 -3.44 -6.47
N THR A 61 -12.92 -2.15 -6.13
CA THR A 61 -11.72 -1.44 -5.66
C THR A 61 -11.76 -1.34 -4.14
N TYR A 62 -10.60 -1.54 -3.52
CA TYR A 62 -10.40 -1.46 -2.09
C TYR A 62 -9.21 -0.55 -1.80
N ILE A 63 -9.21 0.04 -0.60
CA ILE A 63 -8.03 0.64 0.01
C ILE A 63 -7.76 -0.12 1.31
N GLY A 64 -6.52 -0.54 1.53
CA GLY A 64 -6.18 -1.29 2.74
C GLY A 64 -5.80 -0.40 3.92
N GLN A 65 -5.88 -0.98 5.11
CA GLN A 65 -5.45 -0.39 6.39
C GLN A 65 -4.99 -1.52 7.32
N ALA A 66 -4.49 -1.20 8.52
CA ALA A 66 -4.24 -2.21 9.52
C ALA A 66 -5.55 -2.79 10.09
N ALA A 67 -5.58 -4.06 10.48
CA ALA A 67 -6.77 -4.71 11.05
C ALA A 67 -7.13 -4.14 12.43
N HIS A 68 -6.12 -3.79 13.24
CA HIS A 68 -6.31 -3.14 14.54
C HIS A 68 -6.99 -1.76 14.44
N CYS A 69 -7.03 -1.13 13.26
CA CYS A 69 -7.79 0.10 13.03
C CYS A 69 -9.30 -0.10 13.25
N ALA A 70 -9.80 -1.33 13.09
CA ALA A 70 -11.16 -1.74 13.45
C ALA A 70 -11.24 -2.42 14.83
N GLY A 71 -10.15 -2.43 15.60
CA GLY A 71 -10.09 -3.02 16.94
C GLY A 71 -10.99 -2.31 17.95
N THR A 72 -11.48 -3.07 18.93
CA THR A 72 -12.33 -2.58 20.03
C THR A 72 -11.65 -2.69 21.41
N GLY A 73 -10.42 -3.24 21.43
CA GLY A 73 -9.58 -3.38 22.62
C GLY A 73 -8.75 -2.13 22.92
N ALA A 74 -7.70 -2.31 23.73
CA ALA A 74 -6.68 -1.29 23.95
C ALA A 74 -5.75 -1.17 22.72
N ALA A 75 -5.12 0.00 22.56
CA ALA A 75 -4.13 0.24 21.49
C ALA A 75 -2.85 -0.62 21.59
N THR A 76 -2.74 -1.44 22.64
CA THR A 76 -1.66 -2.43 22.87
C THR A 76 -2.10 -3.86 22.54
N ASP A 77 -3.36 -4.08 22.19
CA ASP A 77 -3.89 -5.41 21.88
C ASP A 77 -3.55 -5.70 20.41
N THR A 78 -2.39 -6.32 20.16
CA THR A 78 -1.85 -6.55 18.80
C THR A 78 -2.05 -7.97 18.29
N ASN A 79 -2.46 -8.91 19.15
CA ASN A 79 -2.70 -10.30 18.76
C ASN A 79 -4.09 -10.44 18.12
N GLY A 80 -4.14 -10.68 16.81
CA GLY A 80 -5.37 -10.76 16.03
C GLY A 80 -6.23 -12.00 16.26
N CYS A 81 -5.71 -13.02 16.96
CA CYS A 81 -6.49 -14.21 17.34
C CYS A 81 -7.30 -13.97 18.63
N ASP A 82 -6.82 -13.11 19.53
CA ASP A 82 -7.48 -12.77 20.79
C ASP A 82 -8.22 -11.41 20.77
N ALA A 83 -7.71 -10.42 20.03
CA ALA A 83 -8.20 -9.05 20.08
C ALA A 83 -9.55 -8.87 19.35
N ALA A 84 -10.53 -8.29 20.05
CA ALA A 84 -11.87 -8.08 19.52
C ALA A 84 -11.91 -6.97 18.45
N SER A 85 -12.56 -7.25 17.32
CA SER A 85 -12.70 -6.34 16.17
C SER A 85 -14.17 -5.98 15.89
N LEU A 86 -14.40 -4.81 15.31
CA LEU A 86 -15.70 -4.41 14.75
C LEU A 86 -16.08 -5.33 13.57
N PRO A 87 -17.37 -5.66 13.39
CA PRO A 87 -17.77 -6.63 12.37
C PRO A 87 -17.49 -6.15 10.94
N LEU A 88 -17.32 -7.10 10.01
CA LEU A 88 -17.39 -6.80 8.58
C LEU A 88 -18.72 -6.12 8.24
N GLY A 89 -18.70 -5.18 7.30
CA GLY A 89 -19.82 -4.29 7.01
C GLY A 89 -19.81 -2.98 7.82
N THR A 90 -18.91 -2.82 8.79
CA THR A 90 -18.67 -1.54 9.47
C THR A 90 -18.32 -0.43 8.46
N PRO A 91 -18.99 0.74 8.49
CA PRO A 91 -18.60 1.90 7.72
C PRO A 91 -17.23 2.42 8.14
N VAL A 92 -16.40 2.79 7.17
CA VAL A 92 -15.09 3.42 7.39
C VAL A 92 -15.06 4.72 6.60
N GLU A 93 -14.85 5.84 7.28
CA GLU A 93 -14.64 7.12 6.60
C GLU A 93 -13.24 7.09 5.97
N VAL A 94 -13.13 7.45 4.69
CA VAL A 94 -11.87 7.56 3.96
C VAL A 94 -11.70 9.03 3.59
N GLU A 95 -10.58 9.64 3.98
CA GLU A 95 -10.27 11.02 3.63
C GLU A 95 -10.29 11.20 2.11
N GLY A 96 -10.94 12.28 1.66
CA GLY A 96 -11.16 12.56 0.23
C GLY A 96 -12.32 11.81 -0.44
N ALA A 97 -12.96 10.83 0.22
CA ALA A 97 -14.19 10.20 -0.27
C ALA A 97 -15.43 11.07 -0.01
N SER A 98 -16.48 10.90 -0.82
CA SER A 98 -17.79 11.53 -0.59
C SER A 98 -18.75 10.66 0.23
N ARG A 99 -18.48 9.36 0.31
CA ARG A 99 -19.25 8.39 1.10
C ARG A 99 -18.30 7.46 1.88
N PRO A 100 -18.72 6.94 3.05
CA PRO A 100 -17.93 5.94 3.75
C PRO A 100 -17.70 4.70 2.88
N GLY A 101 -16.48 4.18 2.91
CA GLY A 101 -16.21 2.81 2.49
C GLY A 101 -16.76 1.80 3.49
N THR A 102 -16.55 0.52 3.21
CA THR A 102 -17.05 -0.58 4.04
C THR A 102 -15.92 -1.54 4.38
N LEU A 103 -15.73 -1.86 5.67
CA LEU A 103 -14.81 -2.91 6.11
C LEU A 103 -15.22 -4.26 5.50
N ALA A 104 -14.50 -4.70 4.47
CA ALA A 104 -14.84 -5.86 3.66
C ALA A 104 -14.03 -7.11 4.03
N TYR A 105 -12.83 -6.92 4.58
CA TYR A 105 -11.98 -7.98 5.13
C TYR A 105 -11.20 -7.46 6.34
N SER A 106 -10.89 -8.37 7.26
CA SER A 106 -9.98 -8.17 8.39
C SER A 106 -9.34 -9.52 8.71
N SER A 107 -8.00 -9.56 8.78
CA SER A 107 -7.23 -10.74 9.14
C SER A 107 -7.63 -11.27 10.51
N TRP A 108 -7.84 -10.40 11.49
CA TRP A 108 -8.25 -10.77 12.84
C TRP A 108 -9.57 -11.55 12.84
N ILE A 109 -10.57 -11.04 12.10
CA ILE A 109 -11.86 -11.72 11.97
C ILE A 109 -11.70 -13.05 11.24
N ALA A 110 -10.89 -13.12 10.17
CA ALA A 110 -10.64 -14.35 9.43
C ALA A 110 -9.92 -15.42 10.28
N MET A 111 -8.89 -15.02 11.03
CA MET A 111 -8.16 -15.85 11.99
C MET A 111 -9.08 -16.38 13.09
N GLN A 112 -9.90 -15.53 13.71
CA GLN A 112 -10.86 -15.93 14.74
C GLN A 112 -11.93 -16.90 14.19
N GLN A 113 -12.45 -16.65 12.98
CA GLN A 113 -13.47 -17.51 12.37
C GLN A 113 -12.98 -18.91 12.03
N ARG A 114 -11.70 -19.06 11.63
CA ARG A 114 -11.09 -20.36 11.33
C ARG A 114 -10.45 -21.04 12.55
N GLY A 115 -10.36 -20.34 13.69
CA GLY A 115 -9.71 -20.84 14.90
C GLY A 115 -8.19 -20.94 14.74
N GLU A 116 -7.57 -19.88 14.21
CA GLU A 116 -6.13 -19.79 14.03
C GLU A 116 -5.36 -19.98 15.36
N THR A 117 -4.22 -20.66 15.29
CA THR A 117 -3.36 -20.94 16.45
C THR A 117 -1.87 -20.74 16.18
N GLU A 118 -1.46 -20.49 14.92
CA GLU A 118 -0.05 -20.22 14.61
C GLU A 118 0.35 -18.84 15.14
N ALA A 119 1.21 -18.83 16.16
CA ALA A 119 1.54 -17.64 16.94
C ALA A 119 2.01 -16.45 16.06
N ASN A 120 2.85 -16.71 15.05
CA ASN A 120 3.33 -15.66 14.15
C ASN A 120 2.21 -15.07 13.27
N ALA A 121 1.20 -15.84 12.88
CA ALA A 121 0.04 -15.29 12.18
C ALA A 121 -0.78 -14.42 13.15
N CYS A 122 -1.06 -14.93 14.35
CA CYS A 122 -1.78 -14.19 15.38
C CYS A 122 -1.10 -12.88 15.79
N ASP A 123 0.22 -12.86 15.96
CA ASP A 123 0.96 -11.69 16.47
C ASP A 123 1.30 -10.64 15.41
N TYR A 124 1.22 -10.97 14.11
CA TYR A 124 1.73 -10.10 13.04
C TYR A 124 0.81 -9.93 11.81
N ASN A 125 -0.22 -10.76 11.61
CA ASN A 125 -1.15 -10.59 10.48
C ASN A 125 -2.19 -9.51 10.82
N ASP A 126 -1.93 -8.27 10.39
CA ASP A 126 -2.67 -7.09 10.78
C ASP A 126 -3.26 -6.37 9.56
N PHE A 127 -3.85 -7.12 8.62
CA PHE A 127 -4.36 -6.61 7.35
C PHE A 127 -5.88 -6.46 7.31
N ALA A 128 -6.39 -5.33 6.82
CA ALA A 128 -7.80 -5.13 6.52
C ALA A 128 -8.00 -4.41 5.18
N LEU A 129 -9.14 -4.69 4.54
CA LEU A 129 -9.56 -4.04 3.30
C LEU A 129 -10.84 -3.24 3.53
N VAL A 130 -10.80 -1.96 3.17
CA VAL A 130 -11.97 -1.10 3.05
C VAL A 130 -12.39 -1.08 1.59
N LYS A 131 -13.58 -1.62 1.29
CA LYS A 131 -14.19 -1.47 -0.03
C LYS A 131 -14.59 -0.01 -0.24
N ILE A 132 -14.08 0.59 -1.32
CA ILE A 132 -14.43 1.96 -1.70
C ILE A 132 -15.86 1.98 -2.25
N ASP A 133 -16.61 3.05 -1.97
CA ASP A 133 -17.94 3.23 -2.54
C ASP A 133 -17.84 3.44 -4.07
N PRO A 134 -18.65 2.76 -4.90
CA PRO A 134 -18.62 2.92 -6.36
C PRO A 134 -18.70 4.33 -6.97
N ALA A 135 -19.15 5.38 -6.25
CA ALA A 135 -19.07 6.77 -6.77
C ALA A 135 -17.92 7.61 -6.17
N ASP A 136 -16.94 6.94 -5.57
CA ASP A 136 -15.65 7.50 -5.19
C ASP A 136 -14.48 6.80 -5.90
N VAL A 137 -14.75 5.73 -6.68
CA VAL A 137 -13.74 4.99 -7.46
C VAL A 137 -13.07 5.88 -8.54
N ASP A 138 -13.80 6.85 -9.07
CA ASP A 138 -13.29 7.84 -10.04
C ASP A 138 -12.35 8.88 -9.43
N LYS A 139 -12.12 8.85 -8.11
CA LYS A 139 -11.19 9.71 -7.36
C LYS A 139 -9.93 8.98 -6.90
N VAL A 140 -9.85 7.68 -7.21
CA VAL A 140 -8.77 6.81 -6.74
C VAL A 140 -7.54 6.97 -7.63
N ASN A 141 -6.37 7.03 -7.02
CA ASN A 141 -5.10 6.79 -7.69
C ASN A 141 -4.20 5.86 -6.82
N PRO A 142 -3.61 4.79 -7.38
CA PRO A 142 -2.74 3.85 -6.65
C PRO A 142 -1.34 4.40 -6.31
N SER A 143 -0.94 5.57 -6.82
CA SER A 143 0.38 6.15 -6.58
C SER A 143 0.58 6.65 -5.15
N VAL A 144 1.68 6.25 -4.52
CA VAL A 144 2.09 6.81 -3.22
C VAL A 144 2.54 8.28 -3.41
N PRO A 145 1.99 9.25 -2.67
CA PRO A 145 2.33 10.67 -2.87
C PRO A 145 3.83 10.93 -2.73
N GLY A 146 4.39 11.62 -3.71
CA GLY A 146 5.81 11.97 -3.78
C GLY A 146 6.76 10.82 -4.17
N PHE A 147 6.37 9.56 -3.97
CA PHE A 147 7.19 8.39 -4.31
C PHE A 147 6.76 7.65 -5.58
N GLY A 148 5.51 7.77 -6.03
CA GLY A 148 4.96 6.90 -7.07
C GLY A 148 4.87 5.44 -6.60
N GLY A 149 4.73 4.51 -7.55
CA GLY A 149 4.53 3.08 -7.23
C GLY A 149 3.23 2.79 -6.43
N PRO A 150 2.99 1.55 -5.98
CA PRO A 150 3.91 0.40 -6.03
C PRO A 150 4.08 -0.16 -7.45
N VAL A 151 4.98 -1.12 -7.61
CA VAL A 151 5.18 -1.90 -8.86
C VAL A 151 4.90 -3.39 -8.62
N GLY A 152 3.79 -3.67 -7.94
CA GLY A 152 3.39 -4.98 -7.45
C GLY A 152 3.82 -5.25 -6.01
N VAL A 153 3.62 -6.50 -5.56
CA VAL A 153 4.05 -6.97 -4.23
C VAL A 153 5.57 -7.10 -4.19
N GLY A 154 6.18 -6.55 -3.14
CA GLY A 154 7.63 -6.54 -2.93
C GLY A 154 8.18 -7.87 -2.39
N GLY A 155 9.50 -7.94 -2.32
CA GLY A 155 10.22 -9.17 -1.92
C GLY A 155 10.45 -9.33 -0.41
N PRO A 156 11.06 -10.47 0.00
CA PRO A 156 11.63 -10.60 1.33
C PRO A 156 12.74 -9.55 1.53
N SER A 157 12.84 -8.99 2.74
CA SER A 157 13.84 -7.96 3.06
C SER A 157 14.95 -8.47 3.96
N SER A 158 16.10 -7.82 3.87
CA SER A 158 17.34 -8.06 4.61
C SER A 158 17.69 -6.88 5.53
N PHE A 159 18.58 -7.12 6.49
CA PHE A 159 19.14 -6.06 7.33
C PHE A 159 19.78 -4.95 6.49
N GLY A 160 19.37 -3.70 6.72
CA GLY A 160 19.92 -2.52 6.05
C GLY A 160 19.30 -2.20 4.69
N ASP A 161 18.29 -2.95 4.24
CA ASP A 161 17.50 -2.60 3.05
C ASP A 161 16.76 -1.28 3.26
N ASP A 162 16.67 -0.46 2.20
CA ASP A 162 15.91 0.79 2.19
C ASP A 162 14.41 0.54 2.15
N VAL A 163 13.68 1.31 2.95
CA VAL A 163 12.21 1.32 2.94
C VAL A 163 11.65 2.73 2.86
N PHE A 164 10.54 2.86 2.15
CA PHE A 164 9.82 4.11 1.92
C PHE A 164 8.37 3.95 2.36
N SER A 165 7.75 5.00 2.89
CA SER A 165 6.37 4.95 3.36
C SER A 165 5.74 6.35 3.36
N TYR A 166 4.42 6.44 3.40
CA TYR A 166 3.70 7.70 3.59
C TYR A 166 2.76 7.56 4.80
N GLY A 167 3.00 8.34 5.86
CA GLY A 167 2.21 8.35 7.08
C GLY A 167 1.41 9.64 7.27
N ASN A 168 0.14 9.54 7.67
CA ASN A 168 -0.75 10.69 7.80
C ASN A 168 -1.48 10.70 9.16
N SER A 169 -0.75 10.46 10.24
CA SER A 169 -1.27 10.66 11.60
C SER A 169 -1.80 12.09 11.81
N SER A 170 -3.04 12.19 12.27
CA SER A 170 -3.68 13.42 12.75
C SER A 170 -2.86 14.16 13.84
N LEU A 171 -2.01 13.44 14.59
CA LEU A 171 -1.10 14.03 15.58
C LEU A 171 0.01 14.88 14.94
N ARG A 172 0.25 14.77 13.63
CA ARG A 172 1.16 15.64 12.85
C ARG A 172 0.54 17.00 12.51
N LEU A 173 -0.71 17.27 12.93
CA LEU A 173 -1.41 18.55 12.78
C LEU A 173 -1.49 19.06 11.31
N GLY A 174 -1.59 18.13 10.35
CA GLY A 174 -1.62 18.44 8.92
C GLY A 174 -0.27 18.83 8.29
N ILE A 175 0.85 18.62 8.99
CA ILE A 175 2.20 18.91 8.44
C ILE A 175 2.63 17.77 7.50
N THR A 176 2.26 17.89 6.23
CA THR A 176 2.57 16.91 5.16
C THR A 176 4.07 16.75 4.88
N LEU A 177 4.90 17.75 5.23
CA LEU A 177 6.37 17.69 5.14
C LEU A 177 6.99 16.52 5.93
N LEU A 178 6.24 15.94 6.89
CA LEU A 178 6.65 14.80 7.72
C LEU A 178 5.93 13.49 7.34
N SER A 179 5.14 13.49 6.26
CA SER A 179 4.39 12.33 5.80
C SER A 179 5.22 11.36 4.96
N PRO A 180 6.02 11.81 3.96
CA PRO A 180 7.03 10.96 3.34
C PRO A 180 8.05 10.48 4.38
N LYS A 181 8.27 9.17 4.39
CA LYS A 181 9.19 8.47 5.29
C LYS A 181 10.20 7.70 4.48
N TYR A 182 11.42 7.72 4.98
CA TYR A 182 12.52 6.88 4.56
C TYR A 182 13.10 6.19 5.80
N GLY A 183 13.53 4.95 5.66
CA GLY A 183 14.06 4.16 6.75
C GLY A 183 14.86 2.95 6.29
N LYS A 184 15.23 2.12 7.28
CA LYS A 184 15.96 0.87 7.09
C LYS A 184 15.28 -0.29 7.79
N VAL A 185 15.33 -1.48 7.18
CA VAL A 185 15.01 -2.74 7.87
C VAL A 185 16.10 -3.08 8.89
N VAL A 186 15.70 -3.46 10.09
CA VAL A 186 16.56 -3.75 11.24
C VAL A 186 16.60 -5.24 11.55
N GLU A 187 15.50 -5.95 11.29
CA GLU A 187 15.37 -7.40 11.45
C GLU A 187 14.08 -7.87 10.76
N THR A 188 14.06 -9.13 10.38
CA THR A 188 12.86 -9.85 9.94
C THR A 188 12.46 -10.80 11.07
N VAL A 189 11.21 -10.73 11.52
CA VAL A 189 10.70 -11.42 12.71
C VAL A 189 9.47 -12.28 12.38
N GLY A 190 9.08 -13.13 13.32
CA GLY A 190 7.91 -14.02 13.16
C GLY A 190 7.99 -14.92 11.93
N ASP A 191 9.15 -15.53 11.65
CA ASP A 191 9.41 -16.32 10.44
C ASP A 191 9.08 -15.61 9.12
N GLY A 192 9.23 -14.29 9.10
CA GLY A 192 8.96 -13.44 7.93
C GLY A 192 7.52 -12.96 7.83
N TRP A 193 6.72 -13.07 8.90
CA TRP A 193 5.42 -12.39 8.99
C TRP A 193 5.53 -10.88 9.23
N SER A 194 6.66 -10.41 9.78
CA SER A 194 6.88 -8.98 10.01
C SER A 194 8.36 -8.62 9.90
N ARG A 195 8.63 -7.33 9.74
CA ARG A 195 9.97 -6.73 9.68
C ARG A 195 9.98 -5.50 10.57
N THR A 196 10.98 -5.40 11.44
CA THR A 196 11.20 -4.22 12.29
C THR A 196 11.95 -3.17 11.48
N VAL A 197 11.42 -1.95 11.41
CA VAL A 197 12.02 -0.84 10.63
C VAL A 197 12.30 0.37 11.50
N TYR A 198 13.39 1.10 11.21
CA TYR A 198 13.62 2.44 11.74
C TYR A 198 13.50 3.47 10.61
N THR A 199 12.57 4.42 10.76
CA THR A 199 12.37 5.53 9.83
C THR A 199 12.88 6.85 10.42
N ALA A 200 13.33 7.77 9.56
CA ALA A 200 13.91 9.05 9.97
C ALA A 200 12.93 9.93 10.79
N THR A 201 11.62 9.80 10.51
CA THR A 201 10.58 10.16 11.48
C THR A 201 9.77 8.90 11.79
N PRO A 202 9.78 8.39 13.04
CA PRO A 202 9.09 7.14 13.38
C PRO A 202 7.59 7.23 13.07
N GLY A 203 6.97 6.09 12.84
CA GLY A 203 5.52 5.95 12.86
C GLY A 203 5.01 6.24 14.27
N ILE A 204 3.99 7.08 14.37
CA ILE A 204 3.29 7.44 15.61
C ILE A 204 1.82 6.98 15.54
N PRO A 205 1.05 6.97 16.65
CA PRO A 205 -0.38 6.62 16.58
C PRO A 205 -1.12 7.42 15.51
N GLY A 206 -1.88 6.74 14.64
CA GLY A 206 -2.48 7.31 13.43
C GLY A 206 -1.67 7.09 12.14
N ASP A 207 -0.37 6.79 12.21
CA ASP A 207 0.39 6.24 11.07
C ASP A 207 0.17 4.71 10.93
N SER A 208 -0.54 4.08 11.86
CA SER A 208 -1.04 2.70 11.75
C SER A 208 -1.73 2.45 10.41
N GLY A 209 -1.42 1.34 9.75
CA GLY A 209 -1.92 1.00 8.43
C GLY A 209 -1.12 1.60 7.26
N SER A 210 -0.14 2.50 7.48
CA SER A 210 0.67 3.07 6.39
C SER A 210 1.36 1.99 5.56
N GLY A 211 1.36 2.14 4.24
CA GLY A 211 2.03 1.22 3.32
C GLY A 211 3.54 1.41 3.33
N PHE A 212 4.28 0.31 3.16
CA PHE A 212 5.75 0.30 3.02
C PHE A 212 6.17 -0.25 1.67
N LEU A 213 7.08 0.47 1.00
CA LEU A 213 7.72 0.12 -0.27
C LEU A 213 9.20 -0.23 -0.03
N ASP A 214 9.73 -1.16 -0.81
CA ASP A 214 11.18 -1.42 -0.90
C ASP A 214 11.90 -0.47 -1.89
N ALA A 215 13.22 -0.60 -2.00
CA ALA A 215 14.08 0.19 -2.90
C ALA A 215 13.75 0.07 -4.40
N SER A 216 12.93 -0.91 -4.81
CA SER A 216 12.46 -1.10 -6.18
C SER A 216 11.02 -0.61 -6.40
N GLY A 217 10.33 -0.19 -5.33
CA GLY A 217 8.92 0.20 -5.35
C GLY A 217 7.96 -0.96 -5.13
N GLY A 218 8.44 -2.14 -4.71
CA GLY A 218 7.59 -3.27 -4.35
C GLY A 218 6.87 -3.00 -3.04
N ALA A 219 5.55 -3.22 -2.99
CA ALA A 219 4.75 -3.11 -1.78
C ALA A 219 5.09 -4.27 -0.81
N ILE A 220 5.87 -3.99 0.23
CA ILE A 220 6.39 -5.01 1.16
C ILE A 220 5.55 -5.18 2.43
N GLY A 221 4.70 -4.23 2.80
CA GLY A 221 3.98 -4.36 4.05
C GLY A 221 3.08 -3.23 4.53
N THR A 222 2.44 -3.51 5.66
CA THR A 222 1.49 -2.66 6.40
C THR A 222 2.08 -2.29 7.76
N LEU A 223 2.09 -1.00 8.14
CA LEU A 223 2.54 -0.58 9.47
C LEU A 223 1.56 -1.06 10.54
N SER A 224 1.99 -2.02 11.36
CA SER A 224 1.16 -2.63 12.41
C SER A 224 1.40 -2.00 13.78
N THR A 225 2.66 -1.78 14.18
CA THR A 225 2.97 -1.38 15.57
C THR A 225 4.01 -0.27 15.69
N VAL A 226 4.00 0.41 16.85
CA VAL A 226 5.12 1.20 17.36
C VAL A 226 5.78 0.40 18.48
N ALA A 227 7.03 -0.02 18.30
CA ALA A 227 7.72 -0.82 19.30
C ALA A 227 8.22 0.07 20.46
N LEU A 228 7.86 -0.31 21.69
CA LEU A 228 8.38 0.32 22.91
C LEU A 228 9.64 -0.39 23.44
N ALA A 229 9.78 -1.67 23.16
CA ALA A 229 10.94 -2.51 23.50
C ALA A 229 10.99 -3.74 22.55
N PRO A 230 12.17 -4.35 22.32
CA PRO A 230 13.49 -3.92 22.77
C PRO A 230 14.03 -2.73 21.94
N LEU A 231 13.54 -2.54 20.72
CA LEU A 231 13.93 -1.48 19.80
C LEU A 231 12.96 -0.29 19.91
N ALA A 232 13.11 0.52 20.96
CA ALA A 232 12.23 1.66 21.20
C ALA A 232 12.18 2.62 20.00
N GLY A 233 10.97 2.97 19.56
CA GLY A 233 10.73 3.88 18.45
C GLY A 233 10.92 3.28 17.05
N SER A 234 11.13 1.96 16.92
CA SER A 234 10.98 1.27 15.64
C SER A 234 9.49 1.00 15.36
N ASN A 235 9.20 0.57 14.13
CA ASN A 235 7.86 0.12 13.74
C ASN A 235 7.90 -1.34 13.30
N GLY A 236 6.86 -2.10 13.66
CA GLY A 236 6.60 -3.42 13.07
C GLY A 236 5.82 -3.24 11.77
N VAL A 237 6.31 -3.83 10.70
CA VAL A 237 5.68 -3.81 9.36
C VAL A 237 5.37 -5.25 8.96
N ALA A 238 4.08 -5.60 8.93
CA ALA A 238 3.60 -6.92 8.52
C ALA A 238 3.90 -7.19 7.03
N ASP A 239 4.14 -8.44 6.65
CA ASP A 239 4.52 -8.82 5.28
C ASP A 239 3.30 -8.90 4.35
N LEU A 240 3.21 -7.98 3.38
CA LEU A 240 2.03 -7.89 2.50
C LEU A 240 1.83 -9.15 1.65
N GLY A 241 2.90 -9.85 1.27
CA GLY A 241 2.79 -11.12 0.53
C GLY A 241 2.02 -12.16 1.33
N ARG A 242 2.40 -12.35 2.60
CA ARG A 242 1.71 -13.25 3.53
C ARG A 242 0.30 -12.78 3.90
N GLU A 243 0.11 -11.47 4.11
CA GLU A 243 -1.22 -10.88 4.36
C GLU A 243 -2.21 -11.20 3.22
N LEU A 244 -1.74 -11.11 1.96
CA LEU A 244 -2.54 -11.42 0.77
C LEU A 244 -2.75 -12.93 0.55
N GLU A 245 -1.75 -13.76 0.83
CA GLU A 245 -1.89 -15.22 0.82
C GLU A 245 -2.95 -15.70 1.83
N ASP A 246 -2.94 -15.12 3.04
CA ASP A 246 -3.90 -15.42 4.11
C ASP A 246 -5.33 -14.94 3.77
N ALA A 247 -5.44 -13.73 3.22
CA ALA A 247 -6.71 -13.20 2.73
C ALA A 247 -7.28 -14.09 1.62
N ALA A 248 -6.46 -14.52 0.66
CA ALA A 248 -6.87 -15.41 -0.43
C ALA A 248 -7.29 -16.80 0.10
N ALA A 249 -6.55 -17.38 1.05
CA ALA A 249 -6.92 -18.62 1.73
C ALA A 249 -8.26 -18.50 2.50
N SER A 250 -8.55 -17.30 3.01
CA SER A 250 -9.81 -16.93 3.67
C SER A 250 -10.93 -16.53 2.67
N GLY A 251 -10.73 -16.75 1.36
CA GLY A 251 -11.71 -16.48 0.30
C GLY A 251 -11.73 -15.05 -0.24
N THR A 252 -10.82 -14.18 0.21
CA THR A 252 -10.68 -12.79 -0.24
C THR A 252 -9.41 -12.62 -1.08
N ALA A 253 -9.47 -13.07 -2.34
CA ALA A 253 -8.38 -12.86 -3.30
C ALA A 253 -8.46 -11.44 -3.89
N VAL A 254 -7.43 -10.63 -3.62
CA VAL A 254 -7.20 -9.31 -4.23
C VAL A 254 -5.77 -9.19 -4.74
N SER A 255 -5.53 -8.27 -5.67
CA SER A 255 -4.20 -7.87 -6.14
C SER A 255 -3.94 -6.43 -5.72
N VAL A 256 -2.69 -6.10 -5.36
CA VAL A 256 -2.26 -4.70 -5.24
C VAL A 256 -2.20 -4.08 -6.65
N GLU A 257 -2.62 -2.82 -6.76
CA GLU A 257 -2.61 -2.08 -8.02
C GLU A 257 -1.30 -1.31 -8.20
N ASP A 258 -0.72 -1.37 -9.40
CA ASP A 258 0.48 -0.61 -9.75
C ASP A 258 0.18 0.89 -9.77
N GLY A 259 1.12 1.70 -9.26
CA GLY A 259 1.07 3.15 -9.31
C GLY A 259 0.99 3.69 -10.75
N THR A 260 0.23 4.77 -10.96
CA THR A 260 0.21 5.45 -12.27
C THR A 260 1.49 6.23 -12.55
N GLU A 261 2.14 6.73 -11.50
CA GLU A 261 3.46 7.35 -11.54
C GLU A 261 4.57 6.34 -11.21
N PRO A 262 5.73 6.40 -11.91
CA PRO A 262 6.84 5.49 -11.69
C PRO A 262 7.46 5.69 -10.29
N PHE A 263 7.83 4.59 -9.65
CA PHE A 263 8.47 4.67 -8.34
C PHE A 263 9.81 5.41 -8.40
N THR A 264 9.97 6.41 -7.54
CA THR A 264 11.13 7.28 -7.41
C THR A 264 11.59 7.30 -5.95
N PRO A 265 12.70 6.64 -5.58
CA PRO A 265 13.20 6.57 -4.20
C PRO A 265 13.90 7.86 -3.74
N ASP A 266 13.28 9.03 -3.96
CA ASP A 266 13.79 10.34 -3.55
C ASP A 266 12.93 10.95 -2.44
N LEU A 267 13.41 10.88 -1.21
CA LEU A 267 12.75 11.51 -0.06
C LEU A 267 12.65 13.04 -0.20
N VAL A 268 13.62 13.70 -0.84
CA VAL A 268 13.63 15.16 -0.97
C VAL A 268 12.60 15.60 -2.00
N GLY A 269 12.54 14.93 -3.15
CA GLY A 269 11.45 15.10 -4.12
C GLY A 269 10.08 14.85 -3.47
N ALA A 270 9.92 13.71 -2.79
CA ALA A 270 8.65 13.35 -2.16
C ALA A 270 8.15 14.35 -1.10
N ILE A 271 9.08 15.03 -0.40
CA ILE A 271 8.79 16.07 0.60
C ILE A 271 8.41 17.41 -0.05
N LEU A 272 8.90 17.71 -1.27
CA LEU A 272 8.73 19.00 -1.92
C LEU A 272 7.54 19.07 -2.88
N GLY A 273 7.14 17.94 -3.50
CA GLY A 273 6.13 17.87 -4.55
C GLY A 273 6.73 18.09 -5.94
#